data_AF-A0A2E0BMQ5-F1
#
_entry.id   AF-A0A2E0BMQ5-F1
#
_cell.length_a   1.000
_cell.length_b   1.000
_cell.length_c   1.000
_cell.angle_alpha   90.00
_cell.angle_beta   90.00
_cell.angle_gamma   90.00
#
_symmetry.space_group_name_H-M   'P 1'
#
loop_
_entity.id
_entity.type
_entity.pdbx_description
1 polymer ?
#
loop_
_entity_poly.entity_id
_entity_poly.type
_entity_poly.pdbx_seq_one_letter_code
_entity_poly.pdbx_strand_id
1 'polypeptide(L)'
;MIITRSKSHWEKPELWTHGYHSQQVVRFQGLTIDIIGTKYSYISIGKVASTFMTKFLEKLNYPEIIYDYNIEDEYRLPQTYIVVLRDPIERWCSGIVEYLVNNRKFRGNDSMTFNLKDRETLDLIFGYAIFDRHTCPQVDYLHNIDTDQCVFFKLDKDFENNIRRFTEKELNVPTNNVIISDNMYNTSERDTHKELREVINFEINDNPRYLEQIKSHFVDDIILYNSVNYYE
;
A
#
# COMPACT_ATOMS: atom_id res chain seq x y z
N MET A 1 -13.93 -9.63 -12.55
CA MET A 1 -14.29 -10.06 -11.18
C MET A 1 -14.48 -8.81 -10.32
N ILE A 2 -15.62 -8.64 -9.64
CA ILE A 2 -15.81 -7.49 -8.75
C ILE A 2 -15.01 -7.69 -7.47
N ILE A 3 -14.14 -6.73 -7.14
CA ILE A 3 -13.31 -6.76 -5.93
C ILE A 3 -14.17 -6.37 -4.74
N THR A 4 -14.31 -7.29 -3.80
CA THR A 4 -15.00 -7.07 -2.54
C THR A 4 -14.00 -6.71 -1.45
N ARG A 5 -14.32 -5.69 -0.66
CA ARG A 5 -13.55 -5.33 0.53
C ARG A 5 -13.48 -6.48 1.53
N SER A 6 -12.47 -6.45 2.38
CA SER A 6 -12.35 -7.38 3.48
C SER A 6 -13.50 -7.20 4.48
N LYS A 7 -13.87 -8.29 5.17
CA LYS A 7 -14.90 -8.22 6.24
C LYS A 7 -14.38 -7.49 7.50
N SER A 8 -13.09 -7.16 7.55
CA SER A 8 -12.44 -6.55 8.71
C SER A 8 -12.47 -5.02 8.65
N HIS A 9 -13.38 -4.44 9.44
CA HIS A 9 -13.14 -3.22 10.23
C HIS A 9 -12.98 -1.86 9.53
N TRP A 10 -13.73 -1.56 8.46
CA TRP A 10 -13.56 -0.26 7.78
C TRP A 10 -14.76 0.67 7.66
N GLU A 11 -15.14 1.27 8.81
CA GLU A 11 -15.91 2.54 8.94
C GLU A 11 -15.56 3.32 10.24
N LYS A 12 -14.57 2.88 11.02
CA LYS A 12 -14.21 3.58 12.27
C LYS A 12 -13.16 4.64 11.96
N PRO A 13 -13.30 5.87 12.45
CA PRO A 13 -12.28 6.88 12.20
C PRO A 13 -10.91 6.45 12.76
N GLU A 14 -9.85 6.60 11.96
CA GLU A 14 -8.48 6.32 12.35
C GLU A 14 -7.92 7.45 13.22
N LEU A 15 -7.08 7.13 14.21
CA LEU A 15 -6.23 8.14 14.83
C LEU A 15 -4.93 8.25 14.01
N TRP A 16 -4.80 9.34 13.25
CA TRP A 16 -3.55 9.71 12.62
C TRP A 16 -2.69 10.45 13.63
N THR A 17 -1.58 9.84 14.04
CA THR A 17 -0.64 10.45 15.00
C THR A 17 0.67 10.81 14.31
N HIS A 18 1.10 12.07 14.45
CA HIS A 18 2.42 12.53 14.06
C HIS A 18 3.07 13.31 15.21
N GLY A 19 4.06 12.70 15.86
CA GLY A 19 4.64 13.25 17.10
C GLY A 19 3.62 13.24 18.24
N TYR A 20 3.31 14.42 18.80
CA TYR A 20 2.32 14.58 19.88
C TYR A 20 0.92 14.96 19.38
N HIS A 21 0.74 15.08 18.06
CA HIS A 21 -0.55 15.45 17.47
C HIS A 21 -1.26 14.19 17.00
N SER A 22 -2.45 13.93 17.54
CA SER A 22 -3.36 12.90 17.04
C SER A 22 -4.59 13.58 16.47
N GLN A 23 -4.93 13.26 15.22
CA GLN A 23 -6.15 13.70 14.58
C GLN A 23 -6.97 12.49 14.20
N GLN A 24 -8.28 12.57 14.42
CA GLN A 24 -9.21 11.59 13.91
C GLN A 24 -9.41 11.84 12.41
N VAL A 25 -9.01 10.87 11.58
CA VAL A 25 -9.10 10.94 10.12
C VAL A 25 -10.04 9.84 9.64
N VAL A 26 -11.10 10.24 8.94
CA VAL A 26 -11.90 9.33 8.12
C VAL A 26 -11.30 9.42 6.72
N ARG A 27 -10.74 8.31 6.23
CA ARG A 27 -10.19 8.28 4.87
C ARG A 27 -11.33 7.95 3.91
N PHE A 28 -11.44 8.75 2.85
CA PHE A 28 -12.32 8.46 1.73
C PHE A 28 -11.73 7.28 0.95
N GLN A 29 -12.55 6.23 0.78
CA GLN A 29 -12.32 5.22 -0.25
C GLN A 29 -12.48 5.90 -1.62
N GLY A 30 -12.10 5.23 -2.69
CA GLY A 30 -12.37 5.76 -4.02
C GLY A 30 -11.33 6.73 -4.57
N LEU A 31 -10.39 7.19 -3.76
CA LEU A 31 -9.46 8.23 -4.20
C LEU A 31 -8.52 7.74 -5.31
N THR A 32 -8.64 8.37 -6.48
CA THR A 32 -7.77 8.20 -7.63
C THR A 32 -7.06 9.48 -7.98
N ILE A 33 -5.92 9.33 -8.68
CA ILE A 33 -5.26 10.41 -9.40
C ILE A 33 -5.58 10.19 -10.89
N ASP A 34 -6.44 11.05 -11.43
CA ASP A 34 -6.85 10.99 -12.83
C ASP A 34 -5.76 11.61 -13.70
N ILE A 35 -5.31 10.88 -14.73
CA ILE A 35 -4.30 11.35 -15.68
C ILE A 35 -5.03 12.07 -16.81
N ILE A 36 -5.15 13.40 -16.70
CA ILE A 36 -5.99 14.21 -17.60
C ILE A 36 -5.59 14.02 -19.06
N GLY A 37 -6.61 13.88 -19.93
CA GLY A 37 -6.42 13.65 -21.36
C GLY A 37 -6.22 12.18 -21.72
N THR A 38 -6.32 11.28 -20.73
CA THR A 38 -6.26 9.83 -20.92
C THR A 38 -7.47 9.14 -20.28
N LYS A 39 -7.62 7.85 -20.52
CA LYS A 39 -8.62 6.99 -19.87
C LYS A 39 -8.13 6.38 -18.55
N TYR A 40 -6.95 6.77 -18.06
CA TYR A 40 -6.29 6.09 -16.96
C TYR A 40 -6.36 6.89 -15.66
N SER A 41 -6.60 6.17 -14.57
CA SER A 41 -6.63 6.71 -13.21
C SER A 41 -5.81 5.82 -12.29
N TYR A 42 -4.95 6.40 -11.44
CA TYR A 42 -4.12 5.63 -10.52
C TYR A 42 -4.75 5.57 -9.12
N ILE A 43 -4.86 4.38 -8.53
CA ILE A 43 -5.34 4.19 -7.16
C ILE A 43 -4.17 4.10 -6.19
N SER A 44 -4.09 5.05 -5.27
CA SER A 44 -2.99 5.13 -4.31
C SER A 44 -3.22 4.24 -3.08
N ILE A 45 -2.55 3.10 -3.05
CA ILE A 45 -2.62 2.14 -1.94
C ILE A 45 -1.37 2.29 -1.04
N GLY A 46 -1.56 2.21 0.28
CA GLY A 46 -0.46 2.28 1.23
C GLY A 46 0.56 1.14 1.04
N LYS A 47 1.86 1.44 1.14
CA LYS A 47 2.98 0.46 1.10
C LYS A 47 3.13 -0.35 -0.20
N VAL A 48 2.53 0.11 -1.30
CA VAL A 48 2.73 -0.45 -2.65
C VAL A 48 3.29 0.58 -3.63
N ALA A 49 4.41 1.20 -3.26
CA ALA A 49 5.09 2.21 -4.08
C ALA A 49 4.24 3.46 -4.39
N SER A 50 3.26 3.80 -3.53
CA SER A 50 2.39 4.95 -3.77
C SER A 50 3.12 6.29 -3.85
N THR A 51 4.12 6.52 -3.00
CA THR A 51 4.96 7.73 -3.08
C THR A 51 5.74 7.79 -4.39
N PHE A 52 6.24 6.64 -4.88
CA PHE A 52 6.92 6.57 -6.17
C PHE A 52 5.95 6.92 -7.29
N MET A 53 4.77 6.27 -7.33
CA MET A 53 3.78 6.47 -8.40
C MET A 53 3.30 7.91 -8.47
N THR A 54 2.98 8.54 -7.34
CA THR A 54 2.58 9.95 -7.31
C THR A 54 3.66 10.84 -7.92
N LYS A 55 4.92 10.71 -7.52
CA LYS A 55 5.99 11.54 -8.11
C LYS A 55 6.33 11.17 -9.54
N PHE A 56 6.14 9.91 -9.93
CA PHE A 56 6.31 9.47 -11.30
C PHE A 56 5.31 10.18 -12.20
N LEU A 57 4.02 10.16 -11.84
CA LEU A 57 2.94 10.84 -12.56
C LEU A 57 3.15 12.36 -12.58
N GLU A 58 3.55 12.98 -11.45
CA GLU A 58 3.82 14.42 -11.38
C GLU A 58 4.87 14.86 -12.40
N LYS A 59 5.83 13.98 -12.69
CA LYS A 59 6.93 14.24 -13.65
C LYS A 59 6.56 13.95 -15.10
N LEU A 60 5.41 13.34 -15.38
CA LEU A 60 4.91 13.16 -16.74
C LEU A 60 4.28 14.43 -17.33
N ASN A 61 4.18 15.51 -16.56
CA ASN A 61 3.55 16.79 -16.94
C ASN A 61 2.07 16.67 -17.33
N TYR A 62 1.38 15.63 -16.86
CA TYR A 62 -0.08 15.62 -16.91
C TYR A 62 -0.64 16.50 -15.80
N PRO A 63 -1.68 17.30 -16.06
CA PRO A 63 -2.45 17.85 -14.97
C PRO A 63 -3.15 16.70 -14.25
N GLU A 64 -3.08 16.71 -12.92
CA GLU A 64 -3.64 15.67 -12.05
C GLU A 64 -4.85 16.22 -11.29
N ILE A 65 -5.92 15.45 -11.26
CA ILE A 65 -7.08 15.72 -10.39
C ILE A 65 -7.28 14.54 -9.47
N ILE A 66 -7.47 14.84 -8.18
CA ILE A 66 -7.88 13.84 -7.21
C ILE A 66 -9.40 13.69 -7.33
N TYR A 67 -9.85 12.46 -7.55
CA TYR A 67 -11.27 12.13 -7.71
C TYR A 67 -11.65 10.96 -6.81
N ASP A 68 -12.90 10.89 -6.34
CA ASP A 68 -13.44 9.74 -5.60
C ASP A 68 -14.31 8.89 -6.55
N TYR A 69 -13.81 7.73 -6.99
CA TYR A 69 -14.51 6.86 -7.93
C TYR A 69 -15.84 6.30 -7.42
N ASN A 70 -16.18 6.47 -6.13
CA ASN A 70 -17.49 6.13 -5.60
C ASN A 70 -18.55 7.20 -5.91
N ILE A 71 -18.12 8.38 -6.35
CA ILE A 71 -19.02 9.42 -6.84
C ILE A 71 -19.31 9.10 -8.31
N GLU A 72 -20.60 8.99 -8.65
CA GLU A 72 -21.02 8.84 -10.04
C GLU A 72 -20.79 10.16 -10.78
N ASP A 73 -20.11 10.09 -11.93
CA ASP A 73 -19.94 11.22 -12.83
C ASP A 73 -20.02 10.73 -14.28
N GLU A 74 -21.13 11.06 -14.94
CA GLU A 74 -21.41 10.69 -16.33
C GLU A 74 -20.45 11.35 -17.34
N TYR A 75 -19.77 12.43 -16.94
CA TYR A 75 -18.81 13.15 -17.77
C TYR A 75 -17.38 12.64 -17.55
N ARG A 76 -17.16 11.79 -16.54
CA ARG A 76 -15.89 11.10 -16.35
C ARG A 76 -15.80 9.98 -17.38
N LEU A 77 -14.86 10.12 -18.33
CA LEU A 77 -14.58 9.10 -19.33
C LEU A 77 -14.40 7.72 -18.66
N PRO A 78 -14.80 6.60 -19.31
CA PRO A 78 -14.60 5.27 -18.75
C PRO A 78 -13.16 5.09 -18.30
N GLN A 79 -12.95 4.88 -17.00
CA GLN A 79 -11.60 4.80 -16.43
C GLN A 79 -11.10 3.38 -16.44
N THR A 80 -9.83 3.23 -16.81
CA THR A 80 -9.03 2.05 -16.54
C THR A 80 -8.11 2.38 -15.35
N TYR A 81 -8.25 1.62 -14.27
CA TYR A 81 -7.51 1.86 -13.04
C TYR A 81 -6.12 1.22 -13.09
N ILE A 82 -5.08 2.03 -12.93
CA ILE A 82 -3.73 1.56 -12.68
C ILE A 82 -3.65 1.16 -11.20
N VAL A 83 -3.43 -0.13 -10.95
CA VAL A 83 -3.38 -0.71 -9.61
C VAL A 83 -2.03 -1.37 -9.40
N VAL A 84 -1.31 -0.95 -8.37
CA VAL A 84 -0.07 -1.60 -7.95
C VAL A 84 -0.37 -2.51 -6.77
N LEU A 85 0.02 -3.79 -6.86
CA LEU A 85 -0.12 -4.76 -5.79
C LEU A 85 1.24 -5.25 -5.32
N ARG A 86 1.35 -5.52 -4.02
CA ARG A 86 2.52 -6.13 -3.40
C ARG A 86 2.10 -7.41 -2.69
N ASP A 87 3.04 -8.35 -2.56
CA ASP A 87 2.83 -9.53 -1.72
C ASP A 87 2.24 -9.11 -0.36
N PRO A 88 1.08 -9.67 0.04
CA PRO A 88 0.36 -9.21 1.23
C PRO A 88 1.18 -9.34 2.52
N ILE A 89 2.01 -10.37 2.65
CA ILE A 89 2.83 -10.61 3.85
C ILE A 89 3.98 -9.61 3.89
N GLU A 90 4.69 -9.44 2.78
CA GLU A 90 5.78 -8.46 2.70
C GLU A 90 5.29 -7.02 2.89
N ARG A 91 4.11 -6.71 2.35
CA ARG A 91 3.45 -5.42 2.52
C ARG A 91 3.11 -5.19 3.99
N TRP A 92 2.49 -6.18 4.64
CA TRP A 92 2.18 -6.11 6.06
C TRP A 92 3.42 -5.88 6.92
N CYS A 93 4.51 -6.65 6.70
CA CYS A 93 5.78 -6.46 7.40
C CYS A 93 6.30 -5.03 7.25
N SER A 94 6.25 -4.48 6.03
CA SER A 94 6.67 -3.10 5.80
C SER A 94 5.73 -2.08 6.45
N GLY A 95 4.44 -2.39 6.57
CA GLY A 95 3.41 -1.56 7.16
C GLY A 95 3.54 -1.46 8.68
N ILE A 96 3.66 -2.60 9.36
CA ILE A 96 3.77 -2.62 10.81
C ILE A 96 5.08 -1.98 11.31
N VAL A 97 6.19 -2.16 10.59
CA VAL A 97 7.46 -1.47 10.88
C VAL A 97 7.27 0.04 10.82
N GLU A 98 6.61 0.54 9.77
CA GLU A 98 6.32 1.96 9.61
C GLU A 98 5.44 2.50 10.75
N TYR A 99 4.39 1.76 11.09
CA TYR A 99 3.48 2.11 12.18
C TYR A 99 4.22 2.23 13.51
N LEU A 100 4.99 1.20 13.88
CA LEU A 100 5.70 1.15 15.16
C LEU A 100 6.76 2.26 15.28
N VAL A 101 7.50 2.55 14.19
CA VAL A 101 8.50 3.63 14.20
C VAL A 101 7.84 5.00 14.23
N ASN A 102 6.82 5.26 13.39
CA ASN A 102 6.18 6.57 13.32
C ASN A 102 5.42 6.93 14.61
N ASN A 103 4.84 5.94 15.28
CA ASN A 103 4.15 6.13 16.56
C ASN A 103 5.10 6.08 17.77
N ARG A 104 6.43 6.06 17.54
CA ARG A 104 7.45 5.95 18.59
C ARG A 104 7.15 4.83 19.58
N LYS A 105 6.65 3.70 19.07
CA LYS A 105 6.46 2.45 19.82
C LYS A 105 7.73 1.61 19.82
N PHE A 106 8.67 1.94 18.94
CA PHE A 106 9.99 1.34 18.86
C PHE A 106 11.07 2.42 18.65
N ARG A 107 12.04 2.50 19.59
CA ARG A 107 13.33 3.22 19.45
C ARG A 107 14.40 2.38 20.14
N GLY A 108 15.51 2.13 19.47
CA GLY A 108 16.53 1.14 19.84
C GLY A 108 17.24 1.30 21.19
N ASN A 109 16.91 2.31 22.01
CA ASN A 109 17.47 2.50 23.36
C ASN A 109 16.50 3.36 24.20
N ASP A 110 15.57 2.72 24.92
CA ASP A 110 14.98 3.13 26.22
C ASP A 110 13.53 2.64 26.36
N SER A 111 13.23 2.02 27.51
CA SER A 111 11.92 1.88 28.20
C SER A 111 10.61 2.12 27.40
N MET A 112 10.46 1.51 26.23
CA MET A 112 9.29 1.68 25.37
C MET A 112 8.14 0.72 25.72
N THR A 113 6.93 1.10 25.30
CA THR A 113 5.67 0.39 25.60
C THR A 113 5.52 -0.96 24.87
N PHE A 114 6.20 -1.16 23.73
CA PHE A 114 6.22 -2.43 23.00
C PHE A 114 7.61 -3.06 23.10
N ASN A 115 7.71 -4.16 23.87
CA ASN A 115 8.90 -4.98 23.93
C ASN A 115 8.72 -6.18 23.00
N LEU A 116 9.36 -6.17 21.83
CA LEU A 116 9.22 -7.25 20.84
C LEU A 116 9.93 -8.55 21.24
N LYS A 117 10.58 -8.58 22.41
CA LYS A 117 11.07 -9.82 23.05
C LYS A 117 9.98 -10.49 23.90
N ASP A 118 8.89 -9.79 24.20
CA ASP A 118 7.78 -10.29 24.99
C ASP A 118 6.72 -10.94 24.07
N ARG A 119 6.26 -12.15 24.45
CA ARG A 119 5.30 -12.93 23.65
C ARG A 119 3.91 -12.31 23.68
N GLU A 120 3.46 -11.71 24.78
CA GLU A 120 2.14 -11.06 24.83
C GLU A 120 2.08 -9.87 23.86
N THR A 121 3.17 -9.11 23.79
CA THR A 121 3.34 -8.01 22.84
C THR A 121 3.26 -8.50 21.39
N LEU A 122 3.93 -9.61 21.05
CA LEU A 122 3.87 -10.20 19.71
C LEU A 122 2.47 -10.75 19.39
N ASP A 123 1.83 -11.45 20.34
CA ASP A 123 0.47 -11.97 20.20
C ASP A 123 -0.54 -10.85 19.91
N LEU A 124 -0.39 -9.69 20.56
CA LEU A 124 -1.19 -8.51 20.27
C LEU A 124 -0.94 -7.97 18.86
N ILE A 125 0.32 -7.89 18.43
CA ILE A 125 0.68 -7.37 17.10
C ILE A 125 0.12 -8.26 15.99
N PHE A 126 0.41 -9.56 16.04
CA PHE A 126 0.00 -10.49 14.99
C PHE A 126 -1.50 -10.82 15.07
N GLY A 127 -2.11 -10.79 16.26
CA GLY A 127 -3.54 -11.03 16.44
C GLY A 127 -4.44 -9.85 16.06
N TYR A 128 -3.95 -8.61 16.15
CA TYR A 128 -4.70 -7.43 15.71
C TYR A 128 -4.50 -7.15 14.21
N ALA A 129 -3.26 -7.29 13.73
CA ALA A 129 -2.80 -7.17 12.34
C ALA A 129 -3.05 -5.82 11.61
N ILE A 130 -4.18 -5.14 11.82
CA ILE A 130 -4.58 -3.92 11.10
C ILE A 130 -4.50 -2.70 12.04
N PHE A 131 -3.37 -2.00 12.02
CA PHE A 131 -3.05 -0.86 12.91
C PHE A 131 -3.36 0.50 12.32
N ASP A 132 -3.03 0.70 11.04
CA ASP A 132 -3.32 1.89 10.27
C ASP A 132 -3.38 1.58 8.76
N ARG A 133 -3.53 2.61 7.94
CA ARG A 133 -3.47 2.57 6.46
C ARG A 133 -2.32 1.75 5.86
N HIS A 134 -1.19 1.61 6.55
CA HIS A 134 -0.03 0.88 6.01
C HIS A 134 -0.18 -0.64 6.19
N THR A 135 -1.08 -1.06 7.08
CA THR A 135 -1.42 -2.46 7.38
C THR A 135 -2.85 -2.83 6.99
N CYS A 136 -3.68 -1.88 6.55
CA CYS A 136 -5.03 -2.14 6.01
C CYS A 136 -4.96 -2.97 4.71
N PRO A 137 -5.85 -3.95 4.48
CA PRO A 137 -5.89 -4.74 3.25
C PRO A 137 -5.89 -3.88 1.97
N GLN A 138 -5.20 -4.35 0.93
CA GLN A 138 -5.16 -3.73 -0.40
C GLN A 138 -6.53 -3.75 -1.07
N VAL A 139 -7.31 -4.82 -0.91
CA VAL A 139 -8.67 -4.95 -1.47
C VAL A 139 -9.62 -3.86 -0.97
N ASP A 140 -9.39 -3.30 0.22
CA ASP A 140 -10.24 -2.26 0.79
C ASP A 140 -10.14 -0.93 0.02
N TYR A 141 -9.03 -0.70 -0.71
CA TYR A 141 -8.85 0.45 -1.59
C TYR A 141 -9.50 0.27 -2.95
N LEU A 142 -9.94 -0.94 -3.28
CA LEU A 142 -10.38 -1.38 -4.61
C LEU A 142 -11.84 -1.83 -4.61
N HIS A 143 -12.59 -1.52 -3.54
CA HIS A 143 -13.95 -1.99 -3.38
C HIS A 143 -14.85 -1.58 -4.55
N ASN A 144 -15.64 -2.52 -5.05
CA ASN A 144 -16.60 -2.35 -6.15
C ASN A 144 -15.97 -2.05 -7.52
N ILE A 145 -14.65 -2.16 -7.64
CA ILE A 145 -13.99 -2.12 -8.94
C ILE A 145 -14.01 -3.52 -9.56
N ASP A 146 -14.36 -3.61 -10.85
CA ASP A 146 -14.16 -4.83 -11.61
C ASP A 146 -12.69 -4.95 -12.02
N THR A 147 -12.06 -6.12 -11.79
CA THR A 147 -10.69 -6.40 -12.25
C THR A 147 -10.49 -6.15 -13.75
N ASP A 148 -11.56 -6.27 -14.56
CA ASP A 148 -11.48 -6.04 -16.01
C ASP A 148 -11.35 -4.54 -16.36
N GLN A 149 -11.61 -3.66 -15.38
CA GLN A 149 -11.36 -2.23 -15.46
C GLN A 149 -9.96 -1.85 -14.96
N CYS A 150 -9.09 -2.81 -14.64
CA CYS A 150 -7.78 -2.55 -14.06
C CYS A 150 -6.63 -2.95 -14.99
N VAL A 151 -5.51 -2.24 -14.87
CA VAL A 151 -4.18 -2.73 -15.25
C VAL A 151 -3.39 -2.93 -13.97
N PHE A 152 -3.02 -4.19 -13.69
CA PHE A 152 -2.30 -4.55 -12.48
C PHE A 152 -0.80 -4.54 -12.70
N PHE A 153 -0.06 -3.93 -11.77
CA PHE A 153 1.39 -3.98 -11.68
C PHE A 153 1.80 -4.69 -10.42
N LYS A 154 2.78 -5.58 -10.56
CA LYS A 154 3.41 -6.24 -9.42
C LYS A 154 4.53 -5.34 -8.90
N LEU A 155 4.52 -5.06 -7.61
CA LEU A 155 5.64 -4.39 -6.96
C LEU A 155 6.74 -5.41 -6.67
N ASP A 156 7.64 -5.55 -7.63
CA ASP A 156 8.85 -6.36 -7.56
C ASP A 156 10.04 -5.60 -8.18
N LYS A 157 11.13 -6.31 -8.51
CA LYS A 157 12.34 -5.74 -9.10
C LYS A 157 12.14 -5.16 -10.50
N ASP A 158 11.11 -5.60 -11.23
CA ASP A 158 10.84 -5.22 -12.62
C ASP A 158 9.75 -4.12 -12.71
N PHE A 159 9.11 -3.80 -11.58
CA PHE A 159 8.06 -2.79 -11.44
C PHE A 159 8.36 -1.48 -12.18
N GLU A 160 9.52 -0.87 -11.94
CA GLU A 160 9.88 0.42 -12.54
C GLU A 160 9.97 0.33 -14.07
N ASN A 161 10.55 -0.76 -14.58
CA ASN A 161 10.65 -0.96 -16.02
C ASN A 161 9.27 -1.18 -16.64
N ASN A 162 8.40 -1.92 -15.96
CA ASN A 162 7.06 -2.22 -16.44
C ASN A 162 6.19 -0.96 -16.51
N ILE A 163 6.22 -0.11 -15.47
CA ILE A 163 5.43 1.13 -15.48
C ILE A 163 5.96 2.14 -16.51
N ARG A 164 7.27 2.19 -16.73
CA ARG A 164 7.87 3.02 -17.79
C ARG A 164 7.42 2.56 -19.17
N ARG A 165 7.51 1.27 -19.45
CA ARG A 165 7.05 0.67 -20.71
C ARG A 165 5.56 0.91 -20.95
N PHE A 166 4.74 0.73 -19.93
CA PHE A 166 3.32 1.05 -19.99
C PHE A 166 3.10 2.52 -20.33
N THR A 167 3.79 3.44 -19.65
CA THR A 167 3.66 4.88 -19.87
C THR A 167 4.02 5.29 -21.29
N GLU A 168 5.13 4.76 -21.82
CA GLU A 168 5.56 5.06 -23.18
C GLU A 168 4.59 4.52 -24.23
N LYS A 169 4.03 3.33 -23.99
CA LYS A 169 3.13 2.66 -24.93
C LYS A 169 1.69 3.16 -24.87
N GLU A 170 1.15 3.30 -23.67
CA GLU A 170 -0.29 3.54 -23.43
C GLU A 170 -0.59 5.01 -23.17
N LEU A 171 0.35 5.76 -22.59
CA LEU A 171 0.20 7.22 -22.38
C LEU A 171 0.92 8.04 -23.46
N ASN A 172 1.76 7.41 -24.30
CA ASN A 172 2.57 8.08 -25.32
C ASN A 172 3.49 9.19 -24.76
N VAL A 173 4.00 9.00 -23.54
CA VAL A 173 4.92 9.93 -22.88
C VAL A 173 6.32 9.32 -22.75
N PRO A 174 7.37 9.97 -23.26
CA PRO A 174 8.75 9.51 -23.06
C PRO A 174 9.15 9.53 -21.58
N THR A 175 9.68 8.43 -21.05
CA THR A 175 10.04 8.36 -19.62
C THR A 175 11.52 8.55 -19.33
N ASN A 176 12.36 8.66 -20.37
CA ASN A 176 13.82 8.77 -20.27
C ASN A 176 14.31 9.95 -19.41
N ASN A 177 13.50 11.01 -19.26
CA ASN A 177 13.83 12.19 -18.46
C ASN A 177 13.21 12.16 -17.05
N VAL A 178 12.40 11.15 -16.72
CA VAL A 178 11.76 11.00 -15.42
C VAL A 178 12.76 10.37 -14.45
N ILE A 179 13.53 11.22 -13.76
CA ILE A 179 14.48 10.79 -12.73
C ILE A 179 13.75 10.71 -11.40
N ILE A 180 13.61 9.52 -10.81
CA ILE A 180 13.07 9.37 -9.45
C ILE A 180 14.23 9.03 -8.53
N SER A 181 14.38 9.78 -7.43
CA SER A 181 15.48 9.59 -6.49
C SER A 181 15.45 8.19 -5.86
N ASP A 182 16.61 7.51 -5.83
CA ASP A 182 16.78 6.15 -5.29
C ASP A 182 16.23 5.97 -3.86
N ASN A 183 16.28 7.04 -3.04
CA ASN A 183 15.81 7.05 -1.65
C ASN A 183 14.29 6.87 -1.48
N MET A 184 13.51 6.72 -2.56
CA MET A 184 12.05 6.67 -2.51
C MET A 184 11.45 5.26 -2.42
N TYR A 185 12.23 4.24 -2.77
CA TYR A 185 11.80 2.85 -2.60
C TYR A 185 11.99 2.34 -1.16
N ASN A 186 12.95 2.91 -0.43
CA ASN A 186 13.48 2.31 0.80
C ASN A 186 13.54 3.29 1.98
N THR A 187 12.39 3.69 2.54
CA THR A 187 12.41 4.15 3.96
C THR A 187 12.88 3.05 4.91
N SER A 188 12.92 1.80 4.44
CA SER A 188 13.52 0.62 5.09
C SER A 188 15.03 0.70 5.29
N GLU A 189 15.74 1.68 4.73
CA GLU A 189 17.19 1.77 4.90
C GLU A 189 17.63 2.48 6.18
N ARG A 190 16.70 3.07 6.94
CA ARG A 190 16.98 3.58 8.29
C ARG A 190 17.27 2.41 9.22
N ASP A 191 18.34 2.50 10.01
CA ASP A 191 18.79 1.39 10.88
C ASP A 191 17.69 0.86 11.81
N THR A 192 16.85 1.76 12.36
CA THR A 192 15.70 1.38 13.19
C THR A 192 14.63 0.58 12.45
N HIS A 193 14.45 0.82 11.15
CA HIS A 193 13.51 0.06 10.32
C HIS A 193 14.08 -1.31 9.95
N LYS A 194 15.41 -1.41 9.74
CA LYS A 194 16.08 -2.68 9.46
C LYS A 194 15.99 -3.64 10.64
N GLU A 195 16.42 -3.19 11.82
CA GLU A 195 16.45 -4.02 13.03
C GLU A 195 15.05 -4.53 13.40
N LEU A 196 14.04 -3.66 13.32
CA LEU A 196 12.65 -4.04 13.57
C LEU A 196 12.12 -5.04 12.54
N ARG A 197 12.46 -4.85 11.26
CA ARG A 197 12.05 -5.76 10.19
C ARG A 197 12.70 -7.14 10.35
N GLU A 198 13.96 -7.20 10.77
CA GLU A 198 14.66 -8.45 11.06
C GLU A 198 13.96 -9.23 12.18
N VAL A 199 13.57 -8.55 13.27
CA VAL A 199 12.82 -9.18 14.37
C VAL A 199 11.47 -9.73 13.88
N ILE A 200 10.68 -8.94 13.15
CA ILE A 200 9.38 -9.38 12.65
C ILE A 200 9.53 -10.56 11.68
N ASN A 201 10.49 -10.48 10.76
CA ASN A 201 10.75 -11.56 9.82
C ASN A 201 11.22 -12.84 10.53
N PHE A 202 12.07 -12.72 11.55
CA PHE A 202 12.48 -13.85 12.38
C PHE A 202 11.27 -14.51 13.04
N GLU A 203 10.40 -13.72 13.69
CA GLU A 203 9.23 -14.25 14.38
C GLU A 203 8.24 -14.95 13.43
N ILE A 204 8.02 -14.41 12.22
CA ILE A 204 7.16 -15.01 11.20
C ILE A 204 7.74 -16.35 10.69
N ASN A 205 9.05 -16.41 10.48
CA ASN A 205 9.71 -17.60 9.95
C ASN A 205 9.85 -18.71 10.99
N ASP A 206 10.11 -18.35 12.25
CA ASP A 206 10.36 -19.30 13.34
C ASP A 206 9.07 -19.75 14.04
N ASN A 207 7.98 -18.96 13.96
CA ASN A 207 6.70 -19.27 14.61
C ASN A 207 5.57 -19.31 13.56
N PRO A 208 5.25 -20.50 13.00
CA PRO A 208 4.22 -20.65 11.96
C PRO A 208 2.86 -20.06 12.32
N ARG A 209 2.51 -20.02 13.61
CA ARG A 209 1.27 -19.41 14.10
C ARG A 209 1.12 -17.95 13.64
N TYR A 210 2.18 -17.16 13.69
CA TYR A 210 2.12 -15.74 13.31
C TYR A 210 1.93 -15.56 11.81
N LEU A 211 2.60 -16.38 11.00
CA LEU A 211 2.39 -16.37 9.55
C LEU A 211 0.93 -16.72 9.21
N GLU A 212 0.37 -17.74 9.85
CA GLU A 212 -1.02 -18.14 9.63
C GLU A 212 -2.02 -17.07 10.10
N GLN A 213 -1.74 -16.39 11.21
CA GLN A 213 -2.54 -15.24 11.65
C GLN A 213 -2.56 -14.14 10.59
N ILE A 214 -1.39 -13.71 10.08
CA ILE A 214 -1.33 -12.70 9.02
C ILE A 214 -2.10 -13.19 7.79
N LYS A 215 -1.83 -14.40 7.30
CA LYS A 215 -2.55 -14.95 6.14
C LYS A 215 -4.07 -14.93 6.35
N SER A 216 -4.54 -15.27 7.55
CA SER A 216 -5.96 -15.27 7.87
C SER A 216 -6.60 -13.87 7.84
N HIS A 217 -5.84 -12.83 8.21
CA HIS A 217 -6.29 -11.44 8.12
C HIS A 217 -6.29 -10.90 6.69
N PHE A 218 -5.41 -11.41 5.83
CA PHE A 218 -5.20 -10.91 4.46
C PHE A 218 -5.59 -11.93 3.38
N VAL A 219 -6.56 -12.81 3.66
CA VAL A 219 -7.02 -13.82 2.69
C VAL A 219 -7.48 -13.18 1.38
N ASP A 220 -8.28 -12.12 1.44
CA ASP A 220 -8.82 -11.46 0.25
C ASP A 220 -7.70 -10.79 -0.58
N ASP A 221 -6.71 -10.21 0.09
CA ASP A 221 -5.50 -9.67 -0.53
C ASP A 221 -4.69 -10.77 -1.24
N ILE A 222 -4.52 -11.93 -0.61
CA ILE A 222 -3.83 -13.09 -1.17
C ILE A 222 -4.57 -13.63 -2.39
N ILE A 223 -5.90 -13.71 -2.34
CA ILE A 223 -6.73 -14.15 -3.47
C ILE A 223 -6.58 -13.16 -4.63
N LEU A 224 -6.72 -11.85 -4.38
CA LEU A 224 -6.58 -10.85 -5.43
C LEU A 224 -5.18 -10.92 -6.06
N TYR A 225 -4.13 -10.91 -5.23
CA TYR A 225 -2.73 -10.93 -5.68
C TYR A 225 -2.44 -12.14 -6.57
N ASN A 226 -2.99 -13.31 -6.27
CA ASN A 226 -2.72 -14.52 -7.05
C ASN A 226 -3.67 -14.74 -8.24
N SER A 227 -4.74 -13.96 -8.38
CA SER A 227 -5.77 -14.17 -9.41
C SER A 227 -5.71 -13.19 -10.58
N VAL A 228 -5.02 -12.07 -10.44
CA VAL A 228 -4.96 -11.04 -11.48
C VAL A 228 -3.85 -11.29 -12.49
N ASN A 229 -4.03 -10.80 -13.71
CA ASN A 229 -2.99 -10.77 -14.71
C ASN A 229 -2.17 -9.48 -14.57
N TYR A 230 -0.86 -9.64 -14.36
CA TYR A 230 0.06 -8.51 -14.24
C TYR A 230 0.56 -8.04 -15.61
N TYR A 231 0.81 -6.74 -15.72
CA TYR A 231 1.48 -6.14 -16.86
C TYR A 231 2.98 -6.47 -16.85
N GLU A 232 3.49 -6.95 -18.00
CA GLU A 232 4.88 -7.39 -18.23
C GLU A 232 5.52 -6.77 -19.49
#